data_AF-A0AAF0U1Z1-F1
#
_entry.id   AF-A0AAF0U1Z1-F1
#
_cell.length_a   1.000
_cell.length_b   1.000
_cell.length_c   1.000
_cell.angle_alpha   90.00
_cell.angle_beta   90.00
_cell.angle_gamma   90.00
#
_symmetry.space_group_name_H-M   'P 1'
#
loop_
_entity.id
_entity.type
_entity.pdbx_description
1 polymer ?
#
loop_
_entity_poly.entity_id
_entity_poly.type
_entity_poly.pdbx_seq_one_letter_code
_entity_poly.pdbx_strand_id
1 'polypeptide(L)'
;MRNWFKRQKEEYYVVSQREHIIDCKYTKGKAKIPIINKRIINKEIQDIKAKNPIKYVYLGGTEILIKGCFREGIDTSIEIYLADDRIIQPIEKSIISAVKGNLIYQKFKFIISANYSVAINDRNIDKSLVLYWRMSEIELAPGSKIFIARCKNLYVLTT
;
A
#
# COMPACT_ATOMS: atom_id res chain seq x y z
N MET A 1 -24.66 14.68 39.21
CA MET A 1 -23.48 14.33 38.38
C MET A 1 -23.91 13.36 37.30
N ARG A 2 -24.06 13.81 36.04
CA ARG A 2 -24.35 12.92 34.90
C ARG A 2 -23.08 12.19 34.51
N ASN A 3 -23.14 10.86 34.37
CA ASN A 3 -22.07 10.02 33.83
C ASN A 3 -21.65 10.53 32.45
N TRP A 4 -20.57 11.32 32.39
CA TRP A 4 -20.07 11.93 31.15
C TRP A 4 -18.89 11.16 30.53
N PHE A 5 -18.60 9.94 30.99
CA PHE A 5 -17.41 9.20 30.58
C PHE A 5 -17.68 7.73 30.29
N LYS A 6 -17.62 7.40 28.99
CA LYS A 6 -16.89 6.29 28.33
C LYS A 6 -17.63 5.89 27.06
N ARG A 7 -17.55 6.73 26.02
CA ARG A 7 -17.84 6.26 24.67
C ARG A 7 -16.64 5.38 24.28
N GLN A 8 -16.76 4.07 24.50
CA GLN A 8 -15.73 3.11 24.12
C GLN A 8 -15.58 3.17 22.60
N LYS A 9 -14.38 3.50 22.12
CA LYS A 9 -14.10 3.46 20.67
C LYS A 9 -14.14 2.00 20.23
N GLU A 10 -14.92 1.71 19.20
CA GLU A 10 -14.92 0.40 18.58
C GLU A 10 -13.77 0.36 17.57
N GLU A 11 -12.99 -0.72 17.61
CA GLU A 11 -11.88 -0.98 16.70
C GLU A 11 -12.15 -2.28 15.94
N TYR A 12 -12.02 -2.22 14.62
CA TYR A 12 -12.23 -3.36 13.73
C TYR A 12 -10.95 -3.63 12.95
N TYR A 13 -10.30 -4.75 13.24
CA TYR A 13 -9.05 -5.15 12.62
C TYR A 13 -9.33 -5.84 11.29
N VAL A 14 -8.75 -5.33 10.20
CA VAL A 14 -8.95 -5.83 8.85
C VAL A 14 -7.62 -6.22 8.24
N VAL A 15 -7.57 -7.42 7.67
CA VAL A 15 -6.45 -7.89 6.86
C VAL A 15 -6.92 -8.00 5.42
N SER A 16 -6.33 -7.20 4.53
CA SER A 16 -6.61 -7.28 3.09
C SER A 16 -5.39 -7.77 2.32
N GLN A 17 -5.62 -8.54 1.26
CA GLN A 17 -4.56 -9.03 0.39
C GLN A 17 -4.93 -8.79 -1.07
N ARG A 18 -3.96 -8.28 -1.86
CA ARG A 18 -4.14 -8.00 -3.28
C ARG A 18 -2.90 -8.32 -4.08
N GLU A 19 -3.10 -8.69 -5.33
CA GLU A 19 -2.03 -8.93 -6.30
C GLU A 19 -2.18 -7.99 -7.48
N HIS A 20 -1.07 -7.40 -7.89
CA HIS A 20 -0.98 -6.46 -9.00
C HIS A 20 0.04 -6.98 -9.99
N ILE A 21 -0.39 -7.25 -11.22
CA ILE A 21 0.48 -7.71 -12.31
C ILE A 21 0.95 -6.46 -13.07
N ILE A 22 2.27 -6.24 -13.09
CA ILE A 22 2.86 -5.04 -13.68
C ILE A 22 3.42 -5.34 -15.07
N ASP A 23 3.03 -4.51 -16.03
CA ASP A 23 3.52 -4.55 -17.41
C ASP A 23 4.91 -3.90 -17.53
N CYS A 24 5.76 -4.40 -18.42
CA CYS A 24 7.12 -3.91 -18.61
C CYS A 24 7.17 -2.44 -19.01
N LYS A 25 6.11 -1.88 -19.62
CA LYS A 25 6.05 -0.45 -19.93
C LYS A 25 6.08 0.46 -18.69
N TYR A 26 5.82 -0.09 -17.50
CA TYR A 26 5.81 0.64 -16.24
C TYR A 26 7.13 0.57 -15.47
N THR A 27 8.22 0.06 -16.05
CA THR A 27 9.55 0.02 -15.39
C THR A 27 10.23 1.39 -15.35
N LYS A 28 10.01 2.21 -16.38
CA LYS A 28 10.65 3.52 -16.60
C LYS A 28 9.74 4.72 -16.23
N GLY A 29 8.49 4.49 -15.80
CA GLY A 29 7.47 5.53 -15.59
C GLY A 29 7.04 5.74 -14.13
N LYS A 30 6.29 6.82 -13.87
CA LYS A 30 5.66 7.12 -12.56
C LYS A 30 4.37 6.29 -12.32
N ALA A 31 4.42 5.00 -12.61
CA ALA A 31 3.31 4.11 -12.28
C ALA A 31 3.26 3.89 -10.76
N LYS A 32 2.07 3.62 -10.24
CA LYS A 32 1.86 3.47 -8.80
C LYS A 32 0.66 2.61 -8.48
N ILE A 33 0.68 2.01 -7.29
CA ILE A 33 -0.44 1.25 -6.74
C ILE A 33 -0.95 1.95 -5.48
N PRO A 34 -2.20 2.42 -5.45
CA PRO A 34 -2.88 2.77 -4.21
C PRO A 34 -3.07 1.51 -3.37
N ILE A 35 -2.29 1.37 -2.31
CA ILE A 35 -2.37 0.23 -1.38
C ILE A 35 -3.68 0.29 -0.60
N ILE A 36 -4.08 1.50 -0.23
CA ILE A 36 -5.36 1.83 0.35
C ILE A 36 -6.14 2.65 -0.65
N ASN A 37 -7.41 2.32 -0.86
CA ASN A 37 -8.33 3.18 -1.59
C ASN A 37 -9.75 3.11 -1.03
N LYS A 38 -10.51 4.17 -1.29
CA LYS A 38 -11.85 4.42 -0.78
C LYS A 38 -12.83 3.29 -1.11
N ARG A 39 -12.73 2.72 -2.31
CA ARG A 39 -13.60 1.62 -2.74
C ARG A 39 -13.40 0.38 -1.86
N ILE A 40 -12.15 0.05 -1.50
CA ILE A 40 -11.87 -1.07 -0.59
C ILE A 40 -12.46 -0.79 0.77
N ILE A 41 -12.09 0.35 1.35
CA ILE A 41 -12.49 0.71 2.72
C ILE A 41 -14.02 0.72 2.83
N ASN A 42 -14.72 1.30 1.86
CA ASN A 42 -16.18 1.33 1.88
C ASN A 42 -16.80 -0.07 1.81
N LYS A 43 -16.19 -1.00 1.06
CA LYS A 43 -16.67 -2.39 1.03
C LYS A 43 -16.48 -3.05 2.39
N GLU A 44 -15.32 -2.90 3.02
CA GLU A 44 -15.07 -3.46 4.36
C GLU A 44 -16.03 -2.85 5.40
N ILE A 45 -16.29 -1.54 5.32
CA ILE A 45 -17.24 -0.87 6.22
C ILE A 45 -18.67 -1.40 6.05
N GLN A 46 -19.10 -1.71 4.82
CA GLN A 46 -20.43 -2.27 4.56
C GLN A 46 -20.62 -3.64 5.23
N ASP A 47 -19.55 -4.43 5.34
CA ASP A 47 -19.57 -5.75 5.96
C ASP A 47 -19.52 -5.68 7.51
N ILE A 48 -19.18 -4.52 8.08
CA ILE A 48 -19.06 -4.30 9.53
C ILE A 48 -20.39 -3.77 10.10
N LYS A 49 -20.94 -4.51 11.07
CA LYS A 49 -22.13 -4.10 11.86
C LYS A 49 -21.74 -3.15 13.00
N ALA A 50 -21.18 -1.98 12.66
CA ALA A 50 -20.74 -1.00 13.66
C ALA A 50 -21.93 -0.27 14.32
N LYS A 51 -21.84 0.01 15.62
CA LYS A 51 -22.89 0.78 16.34
C LYS A 51 -22.79 2.28 16.06
N ASN A 52 -21.57 2.75 15.77
CA ASN A 52 -21.29 4.13 15.41
C ASN A 52 -20.66 4.19 14.02
N PRO A 53 -20.80 5.31 13.29
CA PRO A 53 -20.11 5.49 12.02
C PRO A 53 -18.60 5.37 12.20
N ILE A 54 -17.96 4.53 11.38
CA ILE A 54 -16.50 4.51 11.24
C ILE A 54 -16.05 5.89 10.75
N LYS A 55 -14.97 6.43 11.33
CA LYS A 55 -14.44 7.76 11.00
C LYS A 55 -13.01 7.72 10.48
N TYR A 56 -12.21 6.78 10.98
CA TYR A 56 -10.80 6.70 10.62
C TYR A 56 -10.40 5.28 10.25
N VAL A 57 -9.42 5.21 9.36
CA VAL A 57 -8.61 4.02 9.10
C VAL A 57 -7.22 4.28 9.68
N TYR A 58 -6.80 3.47 10.64
CA TYR A 58 -5.44 3.44 11.15
C TYR A 58 -4.63 2.43 10.32
N LEU A 59 -3.58 2.90 9.68
CA LEU A 59 -2.70 2.08 8.86
C LEU A 59 -1.65 1.45 9.75
N GLY A 60 -1.75 0.13 9.92
CA GLY A 60 -0.79 -0.66 10.68
C GLY A 60 0.36 -1.10 9.80
N GLY A 61 0.43 -2.40 9.52
CA GLY A 61 1.51 -3.02 8.74
C GLY A 61 1.13 -3.33 7.31
N THR A 62 2.05 -3.10 6.38
CA THR A 62 1.95 -3.50 4.98
C THR A 62 3.13 -4.42 4.64
N GLU A 63 2.82 -5.66 4.30
CA GLU A 63 3.74 -6.64 3.74
C GLU A 63 3.67 -6.58 2.21
N ILE A 64 4.83 -6.49 1.56
CA ILE A 64 4.95 -6.44 0.11
C ILE A 64 5.90 -7.54 -0.34
N LEU A 65 5.41 -8.36 -1.27
CA LEU A 65 6.18 -9.36 -1.98
C LEU A 65 6.19 -9.00 -3.46
N ILE A 66 7.38 -8.71 -3.99
CA ILE A 66 7.63 -8.55 -5.41
C ILE A 66 8.16 -9.87 -5.96
N LYS A 67 7.59 -10.34 -7.07
CA LYS A 67 8.04 -11.53 -7.79
C LYS A 67 8.30 -11.21 -9.26
N GLY A 68 9.53 -11.40 -9.75
CA GLY A 68 9.90 -11.26 -11.15
C GLY A 68 9.11 -12.21 -12.07
N CYS A 69 8.79 -11.72 -13.27
CA CYS A 69 8.10 -12.48 -14.33
C CYS A 69 9.03 -12.83 -15.50
N PHE A 70 10.32 -12.99 -15.22
CA PHE A 70 11.36 -13.37 -16.17
C PHE A 70 12.12 -14.59 -15.63
N ARG A 71 13.18 -15.05 -16.32
CA ARG A 71 13.96 -16.22 -15.87
C ARG A 71 14.84 -15.87 -14.66
N GLU A 72 15.00 -16.81 -13.73
CA GLU A 72 15.91 -16.65 -12.59
C GLU A 72 17.37 -16.47 -13.04
N GLY A 73 18.16 -15.74 -12.26
CA GLY A 73 19.57 -15.45 -12.53
C GLY A 73 19.82 -14.20 -13.37
N ILE A 74 18.77 -13.46 -13.76
CA ILE A 74 18.92 -12.14 -14.38
C ILE A 74 19.12 -11.12 -13.26
N ASP A 75 20.31 -10.53 -13.20
CA ASP A 75 20.62 -9.46 -12.27
C ASP A 75 19.74 -8.25 -12.59
N THR A 76 18.86 -7.89 -11.65
CA THR A 76 17.86 -6.83 -11.86
C THR A 76 17.60 -6.14 -10.54
N SER A 77 18.21 -4.96 -10.39
CA SER A 77 17.96 -4.10 -9.25
C SER A 77 16.53 -3.53 -9.28
N ILE A 78 15.91 -3.49 -8.10
CA ILE A 78 14.61 -2.85 -7.90
C ILE A 78 14.65 -1.94 -6.67
N GLU A 79 14.11 -0.74 -6.83
CA GLU A 79 13.85 0.19 -5.75
C GLU A 79 12.35 0.35 -5.56
N ILE A 80 11.91 0.26 -4.32
CA ILE A 80 10.51 0.36 -3.94
C ILE A 80 10.35 1.51 -2.95
N TYR A 81 9.31 2.31 -3.14
CA TYR A 81 8.97 3.41 -2.25
C TYR A 81 7.51 3.28 -1.79
N LEU A 82 7.30 3.42 -0.49
CA LEU A 82 5.98 3.72 0.07
C LEU A 82 5.91 5.21 0.36
N ALA A 83 4.81 5.84 -0.06
CA ALA A 83 4.60 7.26 0.11
C ALA A 83 3.16 7.63 0.49
N ASP A 84 3.02 8.74 1.21
CA ASP A 84 1.80 9.49 1.39
C ASP A 84 1.78 10.68 0.41
N ASP A 85 1.18 10.44 -0.75
CA ASP A 85 1.05 11.39 -1.86
C ASP A 85 0.14 12.59 -1.52
N ARG A 86 -0.46 12.64 -0.32
CA ARG A 86 -1.17 13.84 0.16
C ARG A 86 -0.20 14.95 0.54
N ILE A 87 1.04 14.60 0.90
CA ILE A 87 2.11 15.53 1.24
C ILE A 87 2.79 15.98 -0.05
N ILE A 88 2.40 17.14 -0.57
CA ILE A 88 2.92 17.64 -1.85
C ILE A 88 4.21 18.47 -1.70
N GLN A 89 4.44 19.09 -0.54
CA GLN A 89 5.64 19.86 -0.25
C GLN A 89 5.97 19.86 1.27
N PRO A 90 7.25 19.72 1.65
CA PRO A 90 8.36 19.25 0.82
C PRO A 90 8.17 17.76 0.46
N ILE A 91 8.50 17.39 -0.79
CA ILE A 91 8.14 16.06 -1.35
C ILE A 91 8.83 14.91 -0.61
N GLU A 92 9.98 15.16 -0.01
CA GLU A 92 10.77 14.19 0.75
C GLU A 92 9.98 13.69 1.97
N LYS A 93 9.10 14.52 2.54
CA LYS A 93 8.23 14.14 3.66
C LYS A 93 7.07 13.24 3.24
N SER A 94 6.82 13.07 1.94
CA SER A 94 5.86 12.08 1.45
C SER A 94 6.37 10.64 1.61
N ILE A 95 7.70 10.44 1.62
CA ILE A 95 8.29 9.10 1.63
C ILE A 95 8.18 8.50 3.03
N ILE A 96 7.41 7.42 3.15
CA ILE A 96 7.26 6.64 4.38
C ILE A 96 8.45 5.69 4.53
N SER A 97 8.85 5.06 3.43
CA SER A 97 9.96 4.11 3.41
C SER A 97 10.46 3.91 1.98
N ALA A 98 11.75 3.64 1.86
CA ALA A 98 12.40 3.27 0.62
C ALA A 98 13.23 2.01 0.86
N VAL A 99 13.10 1.02 -0.03
CA VAL A 99 13.85 -0.23 0.07
C VAL A 99 14.45 -0.56 -1.29
N LYS A 100 15.72 -0.91 -1.30
CA LYS A 100 16.42 -1.42 -2.48
C LYS A 100 16.59 -2.93 -2.34
N GLY A 101 16.32 -3.65 -3.42
CA GLY A 101 16.45 -5.09 -3.52
C GLY A 101 16.92 -5.52 -4.89
N ASN A 102 16.97 -6.84 -5.10
CA ASN A 102 17.38 -7.43 -6.36
C ASN A 102 16.49 -8.65 -6.67
N LEU A 103 16.10 -8.82 -7.93
CA LEU A 103 15.24 -9.90 -8.39
C LEU A 103 16.00 -11.06 -9.06
N ILE A 104 17.32 -11.15 -8.89
CA ILE A 104 18.15 -12.26 -9.39
C ILE A 104 17.63 -13.62 -8.91
N TYR A 105 17.14 -13.70 -7.67
CA TYR A 105 16.48 -14.87 -7.07
C TYR A 105 14.94 -14.81 -7.15
N GLN A 106 14.42 -14.06 -8.11
CA GLN A 106 13.00 -13.91 -8.46
C GLN A 106 12.09 -13.24 -7.44
N LYS A 107 12.44 -13.19 -6.15
CA LYS A 107 11.55 -12.72 -5.10
C LYS A 107 12.25 -11.73 -4.19
N PHE A 108 11.50 -10.72 -3.80
CA PHE A 108 11.92 -9.72 -2.82
C PHE A 108 10.74 -9.41 -1.90
N LYS A 109 10.93 -9.54 -0.59
CA LYS A 109 9.88 -9.37 0.42
C LYS A 109 10.31 -8.41 1.51
N PHE A 110 9.42 -7.51 1.92
CA PHE A 110 9.63 -6.61 3.05
C PHE A 110 8.30 -6.26 3.73
N ILE A 111 8.39 -5.76 4.96
CA ILE A 111 7.25 -5.37 5.80
C ILE A 111 7.54 -3.98 6.35
N ILE A 112 6.56 -3.08 6.28
CA ILE A 112 6.66 -1.72 6.79
C ILE A 112 5.47 -1.43 7.69
N SER A 113 5.71 -0.71 8.78
CA SER A 113 4.64 -0.18 9.63
C SER A 113 4.43 1.29 9.28
N ALA A 114 3.25 1.62 8.75
CA ALA A 114 2.89 2.99 8.36
C ALA A 114 2.61 3.86 9.60
N ASN A 115 1.85 3.32 10.56
CA ASN A 115 1.59 3.91 11.88
C ASN A 115 0.94 5.31 11.89
N TYR A 116 0.06 5.62 10.95
CA TYR A 116 -0.77 6.85 10.97
C TYR A 116 -2.23 6.57 10.61
N SER A 117 -3.10 7.52 10.95
CA SER A 117 -4.53 7.45 10.68
C SER A 117 -4.95 8.37 9.54
N VAL A 118 -5.99 7.97 8.82
CA VAL A 118 -6.62 8.74 7.73
C VAL A 118 -8.11 8.78 7.97
N ALA A 119 -8.73 9.93 7.79
CA ALA A 119 -10.19 10.04 7.88
C ALA A 119 -10.84 9.38 6.65
N ILE A 120 -11.90 8.59 6.84
CA ILE A 120 -12.56 7.87 5.74
C ILE A 120 -13.21 8.81 4.71
N ASN A 121 -13.51 10.05 5.13
CA ASN A 121 -14.09 11.10 4.29
C ASN A 121 -13.03 11.99 3.64
N ASP A 122 -11.73 11.75 3.88
CA ASP A 122 -10.64 12.43 3.18
C ASP A 122 -10.79 12.21 1.67
N ARG A 123 -10.90 13.30 0.91
CA ARG A 123 -11.06 13.27 -0.55
C ARG A 123 -9.82 12.66 -1.23
N ASN A 124 -8.68 12.64 -0.57
CA ASN A 124 -7.41 12.12 -1.06
C ASN A 124 -6.99 10.82 -0.36
N ILE A 125 -7.91 10.05 0.23
CA ILE A 125 -7.57 8.79 0.92
C ILE A 125 -6.80 7.79 0.03
N ASP A 126 -7.06 7.78 -1.28
CA ASP A 126 -6.36 6.93 -2.26
C ASP A 126 -4.88 7.31 -2.45
N LYS A 127 -4.50 8.49 -1.98
CA LYS A 127 -3.11 8.99 -1.96
C LYS A 127 -2.42 8.72 -0.62
N SER A 128 -3.14 8.22 0.37
CA SER A 128 -2.61 8.12 1.73
C SER A 128 -1.53 7.08 1.88
N LEU A 129 -1.57 5.97 1.13
CA LEU A 129 -0.54 4.95 1.11
C LEU A 129 -0.39 4.38 -0.29
N VAL A 130 0.71 4.74 -0.95
CA VAL A 130 0.95 4.48 -2.36
C VAL A 130 2.30 3.79 -2.53
N LEU A 131 2.32 2.77 -3.37
CA LEU A 131 3.52 2.03 -3.74
C LEU A 131 4.03 2.48 -5.10
N TYR A 132 5.29 2.90 -5.13
CA TYR A 132 6.07 3.20 -6.33
C TYR A 132 7.22 2.22 -6.47
N TRP A 133 7.71 2.09 -7.69
CA TRP A 133 8.87 1.27 -8.00
C TRP A 133 9.73 1.92 -9.08
N ARG A 134 11.00 1.54 -9.11
CA ARG A 134 11.94 1.80 -10.19
C ARG A 134 12.76 0.55 -10.43
N MET A 135 12.92 0.16 -11.69
CA MET A 135 13.73 -0.99 -12.08
C MET A 135 14.74 -0.56 -13.13
N SER A 136 15.95 -1.12 -13.05
CA SER A 136 17.03 -0.95 -14.01
C SER A 136 17.43 -2.31 -14.60
N GLU A 137 18.35 -2.29 -15.58
CA GLU A 137 19.08 -3.48 -16.08
C GLU A 137 18.28 -4.54 -16.87
N ILE A 138 16.97 -4.38 -17.06
CA ILE A 138 16.18 -5.30 -17.89
C ILE A 138 15.19 -4.58 -18.80
N GLU A 139 15.13 -5.01 -20.05
CA GLU A 139 14.12 -4.61 -21.03
C GLU A 139 13.42 -5.85 -21.57
N LEU A 140 12.09 -5.83 -21.57
CA LEU A 140 11.26 -6.93 -22.04
C LEU A 140 10.47 -6.48 -23.27
N ALA A 141 10.15 -7.42 -24.15
CA ALA A 141 9.30 -7.17 -25.31
C ALA A 141 7.96 -6.52 -24.89
N PRO A 142 7.42 -5.56 -25.67
CA PRO A 142 6.19 -4.86 -25.33
C PRO A 142 5.03 -5.80 -24.97
N GLY A 143 4.27 -5.45 -23.92
CA GLY A 143 3.14 -6.24 -23.42
C GLY A 143 3.52 -7.36 -22.45
N SER A 144 4.82 -7.65 -22.30
CA SER A 144 5.32 -8.58 -21.30
C SER A 144 5.05 -8.07 -19.88
N LYS A 145 4.95 -8.99 -18.92
CA LYS A 145 4.84 -8.65 -17.50
C LYS A 145 6.22 -8.66 -16.87
N ILE A 146 6.52 -7.67 -16.04
CA ILE A 146 7.84 -7.52 -15.42
C ILE A 146 7.87 -8.12 -14.01
N PHE A 147 6.83 -7.88 -13.20
CA PHE A 147 6.70 -8.50 -11.88
C PHE A 147 5.25 -8.54 -11.41
N ILE A 148 5.00 -9.33 -10.37
CA ILE A 148 3.77 -9.33 -9.57
C ILE A 148 4.08 -8.70 -8.21
N ALA A 149 3.30 -7.70 -7.81
CA ALA A 149 3.32 -7.14 -6.45
C ALA A 149 2.14 -7.70 -5.66
N ARG A 150 2.42 -8.54 -4.67
CA ARG A 150 1.45 -8.98 -3.67
C ARG A 150 1.57 -8.08 -2.45
N CYS A 151 0.48 -7.39 -2.13
CA CYS A 151 0.38 -6.46 -1.01
C CYS A 151 -0.61 -7.02 0.02
N LYS A 152 -0.15 -7.24 1.25
CA LYS A 152 -0.98 -7.65 2.38
C LYS A 152 -0.96 -6.56 3.43
N ASN A 153 -2.12 -6.02 3.75
CA ASN A 153 -2.27 -4.85 4.63
C ASN A 153 -3.07 -5.22 5.87
N LEU A 154 -2.59 -4.75 7.01
CA LEU A 154 -3.30 -4.71 8.28
C LEU A 154 -3.67 -3.26 8.58
N TYR A 155 -4.96 -2.99 8.73
CA TYR A 155 -5.45 -1.70 9.19
C TYR A 155 -6.60 -1.87 10.19
N VAL A 156 -6.84 -0.82 10.97
CA VAL A 156 -7.88 -0.79 11.98
C VAL A 156 -8.89 0.29 11.61
N LEU A 157 -10.16 -0.08 11.50
CA LEU A 157 -11.25 0.86 11.30
C LEU A 157 -11.79 1.28 12.67
N THR A 158 -11.94 2.59 12.90
CA THR A 158 -12.30 3.13 14.22
C THR A 158 -13.45 4.13 14.14
N THR A 159 -14.33 4.10 15.15
CA THR A 159 -15.52 4.97 15.31
C THR A 159 -15.24 6.31 15.98
#